data_AF-A0A163KG78-F1
#
_entry.id   AF-A0A163KG78-F1
#
_cell.length_a   1.000
_cell.length_b   1.000
_cell.length_c   1.000
_cell.angle_alpha   90.00
_cell.angle_beta   90.00
_cell.angle_gamma   90.00
#
_symmetry.space_group_name_H-M   'P 1'
#
loop_
_entity.id
_entity.type
_entity.pdbx_description
1 polymer ?
#
loop_
_entity_poly.entity_id
_entity_poly.type
_entity_poly.pdbx_seq_one_letter_code
_entity_poly.pdbx_strand_id
1 'polypeptide(L)'
;MVVPSASSSTASTTSSTGSPTLDFYHSPEPALTFLVKKIDGLLDCSPYQSPTYHQRHRVPSLKNFVRQVYVKCRLSPAILVIALIYIHRLQQELPLDSKGDYDTPHKIFLAAIVLACKFNDDSKSQVQAIYRCVSVVYTNIELNEMERSFLGVVNYDLYVDMKQVADFIQEHPTLELNCED
;
A
#
# COMPACT_ATOMS: atom_id res chain seq x y z
N MET A 1 -31.96 56.84 28.62
CA MET A 1 -31.76 56.27 27.26
C MET A 1 -31.14 54.90 27.44
N VAL A 2 -31.95 53.85 27.26
CA VAL A 2 -31.55 52.44 27.44
C VAL A 2 -31.71 51.77 26.07
N VAL A 3 -30.61 51.23 25.54
CA VAL A 3 -30.58 50.44 24.30
C VAL A 3 -30.71 48.95 24.64
N PRO A 4 -31.50 48.14 23.91
CA PRO A 4 -31.49 46.69 24.07
C PRO A 4 -30.51 46.02 23.10
N SER A 5 -29.69 45.10 23.63
CA SER A 5 -28.85 44.17 22.87
C SER A 5 -29.72 43.12 22.17
N ALA A 6 -29.51 42.93 20.87
CA ALA A 6 -29.91 41.74 20.14
C ALA A 6 -28.69 40.84 19.95
N SER A 7 -28.79 39.57 20.37
CA SER A 7 -27.84 38.52 20.02
C SER A 7 -28.63 37.30 19.58
N SER A 8 -28.81 37.18 18.27
CA SER A 8 -29.34 36.00 17.60
C SER A 8 -28.19 35.04 17.31
N SER A 9 -28.09 33.96 18.07
CA SER A 9 -27.17 32.86 17.82
C SER A 9 -27.75 31.96 16.73
N THR A 10 -27.25 32.11 15.50
CA THR A 10 -27.49 31.14 14.41
C THR A 10 -26.60 29.92 14.62
N ALA A 11 -27.21 28.75 14.70
CA ALA A 11 -26.54 27.46 14.71
C ALA A 11 -25.81 27.22 13.38
N SER A 12 -24.51 26.97 13.45
CA SER A 12 -23.71 26.51 12.31
C SER A 12 -23.76 24.99 12.25
N THR A 13 -24.58 24.46 11.35
CA THR A 13 -24.56 23.06 10.92
C THR A 13 -23.27 22.81 10.15
N THR A 14 -22.32 22.08 10.74
CA THR A 14 -21.15 21.56 10.04
C THR A 14 -21.56 20.31 9.26
N SER A 15 -21.85 20.46 7.97
CA SER A 15 -21.91 19.33 7.04
C SER A 15 -20.48 18.93 6.68
N SER A 16 -19.92 17.95 7.40
CA SER A 16 -18.71 17.25 6.96
C SER A 16 -19.08 16.33 5.80
N THR A 17 -18.74 16.75 4.58
CA THR A 17 -18.63 15.86 3.43
C THR A 17 -17.53 14.85 3.73
N GLY A 18 -17.92 13.68 4.24
CA GLY A 18 -17.00 12.59 4.53
C GLY A 18 -16.46 12.04 3.23
N SER A 19 -15.14 12.04 3.07
CA SER A 19 -14.51 11.16 2.09
C SER A 19 -14.84 9.72 2.50
N PRO A 20 -15.20 8.83 1.55
CA PRO A 20 -15.48 7.43 1.85
C PRO A 20 -14.27 6.84 2.58
N THR A 21 -14.48 6.34 3.79
CA THR A 21 -13.41 5.81 4.64
C THR A 21 -13.43 4.29 4.52
N LEU A 22 -12.34 3.72 4.02
CA LEU A 22 -12.20 2.28 3.85
C LEU A 22 -11.67 1.65 5.14
N ASP A 23 -12.41 0.70 5.72
CA ASP A 23 -12.06 0.06 6.99
C ASP A 23 -12.21 -1.47 6.95
N PHE A 24 -11.43 -2.18 7.76
CA PHE A 24 -11.54 -3.64 7.91
C PHE A 24 -12.69 -4.03 8.85
N TYR A 25 -13.39 -5.14 8.57
CA TYR A 25 -14.42 -5.66 9.48
C TYR A 25 -13.87 -6.05 10.86
N HIS A 26 -12.75 -6.75 10.87
CA HIS A 26 -12.20 -7.37 12.09
C HIS A 26 -10.69 -7.22 12.19
N SER A 27 -9.98 -7.47 11.09
CA SER A 27 -8.53 -7.56 11.09
C SER A 27 -7.95 -7.26 9.71
N PRO A 28 -6.75 -6.64 9.62
CA PRO A 28 -6.03 -6.51 8.36
C PRO A 28 -5.43 -7.84 7.87
N GLU A 29 -5.34 -8.87 8.71
CA GLU A 29 -4.61 -10.10 8.41
C GLU A 29 -5.06 -10.86 7.15
N PRO A 30 -6.37 -10.96 6.83
CA PRO A 30 -6.82 -11.58 5.59
C PRO A 30 -6.28 -10.85 4.36
N ALA A 31 -6.38 -9.51 4.33
CA ALA A 31 -5.87 -8.70 3.23
C ALA A 31 -4.35 -8.74 3.12
N LEU A 32 -3.62 -8.70 4.24
CA LEU A 32 -2.16 -8.84 4.24
C LEU A 32 -1.73 -10.24 3.74
N THR A 33 -2.45 -11.28 4.12
CA THR A 33 -2.22 -12.66 3.64
C THR A 33 -2.51 -12.78 2.15
N PHE A 34 -3.58 -12.14 1.68
CA PHE A 34 -3.92 -12.08 0.26
C PHE A 34 -2.82 -11.39 -0.54
N LEU A 35 -2.32 -10.24 -0.07
CA LEU A 35 -1.21 -9.53 -0.69
C LEU A 35 0.05 -10.39 -0.78
N VAL A 36 0.44 -11.07 0.30
CA VAL A 36 1.60 -11.98 0.31
C VAL A 36 1.42 -13.08 -0.76
N LYS A 37 0.26 -13.73 -0.79
CA LYS A 37 -0.04 -14.76 -1.79
C LYS A 37 -0.01 -14.22 -3.22
N LYS A 38 -0.52 -13.01 -3.44
CA LYS A 38 -0.53 -12.35 -4.75
C LYS A 38 0.89 -12.13 -5.24
N ILE A 39 1.77 -11.63 -4.37
CA ILE A 39 3.19 -11.38 -4.70
C ILE A 39 3.96 -12.69 -4.91
N ASP A 40 3.78 -13.69 -4.04
CA ASP A 40 4.43 -15.00 -4.18
C ASP A 40 4.04 -15.69 -5.51
N GLY A 41 2.86 -15.38 -6.05
CA GLY A 41 2.40 -15.88 -7.35
C GLY A 41 2.88 -15.09 -8.58
N LEU A 42 3.65 -14.01 -8.42
CA LEU A 42 4.11 -13.18 -9.54
C LEU A 42 5.33 -13.76 -10.27
N LEU A 43 6.28 -14.33 -9.53
CA LEU A 43 7.62 -14.65 -10.01
C LEU A 43 8.11 -15.96 -9.41
N ASP A 44 8.91 -16.72 -10.18
CA ASP A 44 9.68 -17.82 -9.64
C ASP A 44 10.91 -17.30 -8.91
N CYS A 45 10.76 -17.05 -7.61
CA CYS A 45 11.83 -16.64 -6.71
C CYS A 45 12.50 -17.88 -6.09
N SER A 46 13.45 -18.47 -6.82
CA SER A 46 14.14 -19.68 -6.36
C SER A 46 15.00 -19.40 -5.10
N PRO A 47 14.85 -20.19 -4.02
CA PRO A 47 15.68 -20.06 -2.82
C PRO A 47 17.15 -20.49 -3.06
N TYR A 48 17.47 -21.03 -4.24
CA TYR A 48 18.82 -21.47 -4.64
C TYR A 48 19.64 -20.41 -5.38
N GLN A 49 19.04 -19.31 -5.83
CA GLN A 49 19.80 -18.13 -6.25
C GLN A 49 20.40 -17.50 -4.99
N SER A 50 21.58 -18.00 -4.63
CA SER A 50 22.25 -17.80 -3.34
C SER A 50 22.22 -16.33 -2.91
N PRO A 51 21.30 -15.92 -2.02
CA PRO A 51 21.46 -14.64 -1.36
C PRO A 51 22.81 -14.69 -0.64
N THR A 52 23.58 -13.60 -0.71
CA THR A 52 24.78 -13.51 0.13
C THR A 52 24.37 -13.81 1.57
N TYR A 53 25.22 -14.51 2.33
CA TYR A 53 24.91 -14.95 3.70
C TYR A 53 24.37 -13.79 4.58
N HIS A 54 24.82 -12.56 4.31
CA HIS A 54 24.37 -11.34 4.96
C HIS A 54 22.94 -10.92 4.61
N GLN A 55 22.44 -11.20 3.41
CA GLN A 55 21.09 -10.79 2.96
C GLN A 55 19.99 -11.65 3.57
N ARG A 56 20.25 -12.96 3.77
CA ARG A 56 19.32 -13.87 4.50
C ARG A 56 19.07 -13.46 5.94
N HIS A 57 20.00 -12.77 6.58
CA HIS A 57 19.88 -12.40 8.00
C HIS A 57 19.29 -11.00 8.20
N ARG A 58 19.12 -10.21 7.13
CA ARG A 58 18.59 -8.84 7.23
C ARG A 58 17.11 -8.73 6.91
N VAL A 59 16.57 -9.57 6.02
CA VAL A 59 15.19 -9.43 5.56
C VAL A 59 14.31 -10.50 6.23
N PRO A 60 13.27 -10.13 7.00
CA PRO A 60 12.29 -11.08 7.55
C PRO A 60 11.52 -11.84 6.45
N SER A 61 10.77 -12.89 6.81
CA SER A 61 9.83 -13.50 5.86
C SER A 61 8.86 -12.48 5.28
N LEU A 62 8.43 -12.64 4.02
CA LEU A 62 7.56 -11.68 3.33
C LEU A 62 6.31 -11.35 4.16
N LYS A 63 5.65 -12.37 4.71
CA LYS A 63 4.49 -12.20 5.61
C LYS A 63 4.79 -11.30 6.81
N ASN A 64 5.90 -11.53 7.50
CA ASN A 64 6.28 -10.73 8.67
C ASN A 64 6.72 -9.32 8.26
N PHE A 65 7.36 -9.18 7.11
CA PHE A 65 7.80 -7.90 6.57
C PHE A 65 6.61 -7.01 6.20
N VAL A 66 5.68 -7.54 5.40
CA VAL A 66 4.41 -6.88 5.02
C VAL A 66 3.65 -6.41 6.26
N ARG A 67 3.44 -7.31 7.23
CA ARG A 67 2.75 -6.98 8.49
C ARG A 67 3.47 -5.88 9.27
N GLN A 68 4.80 -5.96 9.40
CA GLN A 68 5.56 -4.95 10.12
C GLN A 68 5.48 -3.57 9.47
N VAL A 69 5.65 -3.49 8.15
CA VAL A 69 5.57 -2.21 7.43
C VAL A 69 4.17 -1.62 7.56
N TYR A 70 3.12 -2.43 7.34
CA TYR A 70 1.73 -1.98 7.46
C TYR A 70 1.43 -1.37 8.84
N VAL A 71 1.75 -2.11 9.92
CA VAL A 71 1.44 -1.69 11.29
C VAL A 71 2.33 -0.53 11.75
N LYS A 72 3.65 -0.60 11.53
CA LYS A 72 4.59 0.42 12.04
C LYS A 72 4.45 1.75 11.29
N CYS A 73 4.10 1.71 10.00
CA CYS A 73 3.93 2.91 9.19
C CYS A 73 2.50 3.46 9.22
N ARG A 74 1.57 2.78 9.93
CA ARG A 74 0.16 3.15 10.06
C ARG A 74 -0.51 3.34 8.70
N LEU A 75 -0.28 2.41 7.79
CA LEU A 75 -0.88 2.44 6.46
C LEU A 75 -2.39 2.25 6.57
N SER A 76 -3.14 2.93 5.71
CA SER A 76 -4.58 2.78 5.67
C SER A 76 -4.99 1.56 4.83
N PRO A 77 -6.21 1.04 5.04
CA PRO A 77 -6.77 -0.03 4.21
C PRO A 77 -6.85 0.38 2.72
N ALA A 78 -7.19 1.64 2.44
CA ALA A 78 -7.23 2.18 1.08
C ALA A 78 -5.86 2.09 0.37
N ILE A 79 -4.77 2.45 1.05
CA ILE A 79 -3.41 2.35 0.51
C ILE A 79 -3.05 0.90 0.21
N LEU A 80 -3.49 -0.05 1.05
CA LEU A 80 -3.27 -1.47 0.81
C LEU A 80 -4.00 -1.97 -0.44
N VAL A 81 -5.26 -1.54 -0.65
CA VAL A 81 -6.03 -1.91 -1.86
C VAL A 81 -5.42 -1.30 -3.12
N ILE A 82 -5.03 -0.03 -3.09
CA ILE A 82 -4.36 0.61 -4.23
C ILE A 82 -3.05 -0.13 -4.56
N ALA A 83 -2.25 -0.50 -3.55
CA ALA A 83 -1.05 -1.29 -3.78
C ALA A 83 -1.34 -2.69 -4.36
N LEU A 84 -2.43 -3.34 -3.95
CA LEU A 84 -2.89 -4.60 -4.56
C LEU A 84 -3.27 -4.43 -6.03
N ILE A 85 -3.95 -3.34 -6.38
CA ILE A 85 -4.28 -3.00 -7.78
C ILE A 85 -2.99 -2.79 -8.58
N TYR A 86 -2.01 -2.06 -8.05
CA TYR A 86 -0.70 -1.89 -8.71
C TYR A 86 0.04 -3.22 -8.90
N ILE A 87 0.02 -4.10 -7.90
CA ILE A 87 0.59 -5.45 -7.99
C ILE A 87 -0.13 -6.28 -9.06
N HIS A 88 -1.45 -6.11 -9.20
CA HIS A 88 -2.21 -6.77 -10.26
C HIS A 88 -1.83 -6.24 -11.65
N ARG A 89 -1.67 -4.92 -11.82
CA ARG A 89 -1.18 -4.31 -13.07
C ARG A 89 0.22 -4.82 -13.41
N LEU A 90 1.11 -4.87 -12.42
CA LEU A 90 2.45 -5.45 -12.57
C LEU A 90 2.37 -6.90 -13.08
N GLN A 91 1.46 -7.71 -12.55
CA GLN A 91 1.27 -9.10 -13.00
C GLN A 91 0.89 -9.20 -14.48
N GLN A 92 0.10 -8.25 -15.01
CA GLN A 92 -0.32 -8.28 -16.42
C GLN A 92 0.81 -7.89 -17.39
N GLU A 93 1.73 -7.06 -16.94
CA GLU A 93 2.86 -6.56 -17.75
C GLU A 93 4.10 -7.47 -17.66
N LEU A 94 4.17 -8.35 -16.66
CA LEU A 94 5.28 -9.27 -16.49
C LEU A 94 5.19 -10.46 -17.47
N PRO A 95 6.31 -10.83 -18.13
CA PRO A 95 6.41 -12.10 -18.86
C PRO A 95 6.14 -13.32 -17.96
N LEU A 96 5.53 -14.38 -18.52
CA LEU A 96 5.14 -15.60 -17.80
C LEU A 96 6.31 -16.29 -17.06
N ASP A 97 7.54 -16.19 -17.57
CA ASP A 97 8.73 -16.82 -17.00
C ASP A 97 9.63 -15.83 -16.24
N SER A 98 9.04 -14.77 -15.71
CA SER A 98 9.79 -13.76 -14.95
C SER A 98 10.35 -14.37 -13.66
N LYS A 99 11.65 -14.14 -13.43
CA LYS A 99 12.39 -14.63 -12.27
C LYS A 99 12.88 -13.47 -11.43
N GLY A 100 12.95 -13.68 -10.13
CA GLY A 100 13.44 -12.69 -9.18
C GLY A 100 14.39 -13.29 -8.16
N ASP A 101 15.21 -12.43 -7.57
CA ASP A 101 16.00 -12.76 -6.39
C ASP A 101 15.08 -13.06 -5.18
N TYR A 102 15.67 -13.63 -4.13
CA TYR A 102 14.96 -13.95 -2.87
C TYR A 102 14.17 -12.78 -2.28
N ASP A 103 14.69 -11.55 -2.39
CA ASP A 103 14.08 -10.37 -1.80
C ASP A 103 13.26 -9.54 -2.81
N THR A 104 13.16 -9.99 -4.06
CA THR A 104 12.30 -9.34 -5.08
C THR A 104 10.84 -9.20 -4.63
N PRO A 105 10.21 -10.19 -3.96
CA PRO A 105 8.86 -10.04 -3.41
C PRO A 105 8.73 -8.85 -2.44
N HIS A 106 9.74 -8.63 -1.58
CA HIS A 106 9.78 -7.51 -0.65
C HIS A 106 9.94 -6.18 -1.36
N LYS A 107 10.79 -6.14 -2.40
CA LYS A 107 11.00 -4.96 -3.25
C LYS A 107 9.73 -4.57 -3.99
N ILE A 108 8.99 -5.54 -4.54
CA ILE A 108 7.71 -5.33 -5.22
C ILE A 108 6.69 -4.73 -4.25
N PHE A 109 6.55 -5.33 -3.06
CA PHE A 109 5.67 -4.81 -2.03
C PHE A 109 6.00 -3.36 -1.65
N LEU A 110 7.28 -3.05 -1.42
CA LEU A 110 7.70 -1.70 -1.05
C LEU A 110 7.44 -0.69 -2.14
N ALA A 111 7.78 -1.00 -3.39
CA ALA A 111 7.55 -0.12 -4.51
C ALA A 111 6.05 0.19 -4.66
N ALA A 112 5.19 -0.84 -4.62
CA ALA A 112 3.75 -0.66 -4.73
C ALA A 112 3.17 0.23 -3.63
N ILE A 113 3.55 0.00 -2.36
CA ILE A 113 3.05 0.81 -1.22
C ILE A 113 3.59 2.23 -1.25
N VAL A 114 4.88 2.43 -1.55
CA VAL A 114 5.47 3.78 -1.62
C VAL A 114 4.80 4.59 -2.73
N LEU A 115 4.57 4.00 -3.90
CA LEU A 115 3.88 4.66 -5.00
C LEU A 115 2.41 4.96 -4.65
N ALA A 116 1.71 4.04 -3.98
CA ALA A 116 0.35 4.25 -3.51
C ALA A 116 0.26 5.45 -2.55
N CYS A 117 1.19 5.54 -1.59
CA CYS A 117 1.29 6.69 -0.70
C CYS A 117 1.63 7.97 -1.46
N LYS A 118 2.64 7.97 -2.34
CA LYS A 118 3.08 9.17 -3.06
C LYS A 118 2.00 9.73 -3.99
N PHE A 119 1.17 8.87 -4.58
CA PHE A 119 0.14 9.28 -5.52
C PHE A 119 -1.15 9.71 -4.82
N ASN A 120 -1.48 9.10 -3.68
CA ASN A 120 -2.81 9.21 -3.07
C ASN A 120 -2.85 9.88 -1.69
N ASP A 121 -1.70 10.09 -1.04
CA ASP A 121 -1.58 10.84 0.21
C ASP A 121 -0.84 12.16 -0.04
N ASP A 122 -1.52 13.28 0.21
CA ASP A 122 -0.93 14.63 0.11
C ASP A 122 0.21 14.83 1.13
N SER A 123 0.28 13.99 2.17
CA SER A 123 1.29 14.03 3.20
C SER A 123 2.52 13.18 2.85
N LYS A 124 3.72 13.74 3.04
CA LYS A 124 4.98 12.99 2.93
C LYS A 124 5.25 12.10 4.16
N SER A 125 4.34 12.09 5.14
CA SER A 125 4.58 11.50 6.46
C SER A 125 4.64 9.97 6.40
N GLN A 126 3.73 9.33 5.68
CA GLN A 126 3.71 7.86 5.51
C GLN A 126 4.92 7.37 4.73
N VAL A 127 5.28 8.05 3.64
CA VAL A 127 6.47 7.72 2.83
C VAL A 127 7.74 7.81 3.69
N GLN A 128 7.89 8.88 4.48
CA GLN A 128 9.02 9.01 5.40
C GLN A 128 9.03 7.91 6.49
N ALA A 129 7.86 7.53 7.00
CA ALA A 129 7.73 6.44 7.97
C ALA A 129 8.16 5.10 7.37
N ILE A 130 7.76 4.79 6.13
CA ILE A 130 8.18 3.58 5.40
C ILE A 130 9.71 3.57 5.24
N TYR A 131 10.28 4.66 4.74
CA TYR A 131 11.73 4.78 4.50
C TYR A 131 12.54 4.56 5.79
N ARG A 132 12.08 5.13 6.91
CA ARG A 132 12.68 4.89 8.23
C ARG A 132 12.48 3.46 8.73
N CYS A 133 11.33 2.87 8.48
CA CYS A 133 11.01 1.51 8.91
C CYS A 133 11.91 0.47 8.25
N VAL A 134 12.31 0.68 7.00
CA VAL A 134 13.08 -0.29 6.21
C VAL A 134 14.56 0.07 6.04
N SER A 135 15.02 1.18 6.63
CA SER A 135 16.39 1.70 6.43
C SER A 135 17.51 0.75 6.89
N VAL A 136 17.20 -0.23 7.74
CA VAL A 136 18.15 -1.26 8.18
C VAL A 136 18.37 -2.35 7.13
N VAL A 137 17.44 -2.47 6.18
CA VAL A 137 17.44 -3.47 5.11
C VAL A 137 17.81 -2.84 3.77
N TYR A 138 17.21 -1.68 3.44
CA TYR A 138 17.38 -0.99 2.16
C TYR A 138 17.77 0.47 2.34
N THR A 139 18.67 0.93 1.48
CA THR A 139 19.06 2.33 1.36
C THR A 139 18.03 3.14 0.59
N ASN A 140 18.03 4.47 0.75
CA ASN A 140 17.17 5.35 -0.03
C ASN A 140 17.40 5.23 -1.54
N ILE A 141 18.64 4.93 -1.96
CA ILE A 141 18.99 4.74 -3.38
C ILE A 141 18.28 3.49 -3.90
N GLU A 142 18.38 2.37 -3.18
CA GLU A 142 17.70 1.13 -3.56
C GLU A 142 16.18 1.31 -3.59
N LEU A 143 15.59 2.00 -2.60
CA LEU A 143 14.15 2.29 -2.61
C LEU A 143 13.73 3.09 -3.86
N ASN A 144 14.49 4.12 -4.22
CA ASN A 144 14.19 4.92 -5.42
C ASN A 144 14.34 4.09 -6.71
N GLU A 145 15.31 3.17 -6.78
CA GLU A 145 15.45 2.25 -7.91
C GLU A 145 14.29 1.25 -7.99
N MET A 146 13.81 0.74 -6.85
CA MET A 146 12.63 -0.12 -6.79
C MET A 146 11.39 0.61 -7.35
N GLU A 147 11.19 1.87 -6.94
CA GLU A 147 10.08 2.69 -7.46
C GLU A 147 10.19 2.93 -8.97
N ARG A 148 11.36 3.33 -9.46
CA ARG A 148 11.60 3.56 -10.90
C ARG A 148 11.37 2.30 -11.71
N SER A 149 11.87 1.16 -11.23
CA SER A 149 11.69 -0.13 -11.88
C SER A 149 10.21 -0.51 -11.96
N PHE A 150 9.48 -0.37 -10.85
CA PHE A 150 8.04 -0.65 -10.81
C PHE A 150 7.26 0.25 -11.77
N LEU A 151 7.51 1.57 -11.72
CA LEU A 151 6.90 2.55 -12.63
C LEU A 151 7.11 2.22 -14.10
N GLY A 152 8.33 1.78 -14.45
CA GLY A 152 8.66 1.37 -15.81
C GLY A 152 7.86 0.17 -16.27
N VAL A 153 7.62 -0.81 -15.41
CA VAL A 153 6.83 -2.01 -15.76
C VAL A 153 5.35 -1.68 -15.90
N VAL A 154 4.77 -0.90 -14.98
CA VAL A 154 3.34 -0.54 -15.05
C VAL A 154 3.05 0.64 -16.01
N ASN A 155 4.03 1.04 -16.82
CA ASN A 155 3.91 2.14 -17.78
C ASN A 155 3.35 3.44 -17.18
N TYR A 156 3.71 3.74 -15.92
CA TYR A 156 3.21 4.89 -15.15
C TYR A 156 1.69 4.94 -14.95
N ASP A 157 0.97 3.84 -15.20
CA ASP A 157 -0.45 3.74 -14.91
C ASP A 157 -0.68 3.59 -13.40
N LEU A 158 -0.79 4.73 -12.72
CA LEU A 158 -1.04 4.84 -11.28
C LEU A 158 -2.43 5.40 -10.94
N TYR A 159 -3.19 5.86 -11.93
CA TYR A 159 -4.50 6.42 -11.63
C TYR A 159 -5.48 5.30 -11.24
N VAL A 160 -6.00 5.39 -10.01
CA VAL A 160 -7.03 4.49 -9.48
C VAL A 160 -8.20 5.34 -9.01
N ASP A 161 -9.37 5.14 -9.60
CA ASP A 161 -10.60 5.80 -9.16
C ASP A 161 -11.30 4.99 -8.06
N MET A 162 -12.23 5.64 -7.35
CA MET A 162 -13.01 4.98 -6.30
C MET A 162 -13.82 3.79 -6.82
N LYS A 163 -14.24 3.85 -8.10
CA LYS A 163 -14.95 2.74 -8.74
C LYS A 163 -14.05 1.51 -8.88
N GLN A 164 -12.82 1.65 -9.37
CA GLN A 164 -11.86 0.55 -9.42
C GLN A 164 -11.57 -0.03 -8.02
N VAL A 165 -11.49 0.80 -6.98
CA VAL A 165 -11.34 0.32 -5.61
C VAL A 165 -12.54 -0.53 -5.19
N ALA A 166 -13.76 -0.04 -5.40
CA ALA A 166 -14.99 -0.76 -5.06
C ALA A 166 -15.13 -2.08 -5.85
N ASP A 167 -14.92 -2.03 -7.17
CA ASP A 167 -14.96 -3.20 -8.07
C ASP A 167 -13.92 -4.25 -7.60
N PHE A 168 -12.70 -3.83 -7.29
CA PHE A 168 -11.64 -4.73 -6.82
C PHE A 168 -11.99 -5.39 -5.48
N ILE A 169 -12.61 -4.67 -4.55
CA ILE A 169 -13.05 -5.22 -3.25
C ILE A 169 -14.19 -6.24 -3.45
N GLN A 170 -15.14 -5.92 -4.34
CA GLN A 170 -16.25 -6.83 -4.67
C GLN A 170 -15.75 -8.13 -5.32
N GLU A 171 -14.75 -8.05 -6.19
CA GLU A 171 -14.13 -9.22 -6.83
C GLU A 171 -13.32 -10.08 -5.83
N HIS A 172 -12.84 -9.48 -4.74
CA HIS A 172 -11.96 -10.12 -3.76
C HIS A 172 -12.55 -10.08 -2.33
N PRO A 173 -13.64 -10.81 -2.04
CA PRO A 173 -14.30 -10.78 -0.74
C PRO A 173 -13.41 -11.26 0.43
N THR A 174 -12.31 -11.97 0.13
CA THR A 174 -11.32 -12.41 1.13
C THR A 174 -10.55 -11.26 1.79
N LEU A 175 -10.67 -10.04 1.27
CA LEU A 175 -10.02 -8.86 1.84
C LEU A 175 -10.70 -8.38 3.14
N GLU A 176 -11.97 -8.76 3.38
CA GLU A 176 -12.74 -8.36 4.57
C GLU A 176 -12.72 -6.83 4.81
N LEU A 177 -13.13 -6.07 3.79
CA LEU A 177 -13.20 -4.61 3.81
C LEU A 177 -14.64 -4.10 3.69
N ASN A 178 -14.94 -3.01 4.39
CA ASN A 178 -16.10 -2.15 4.20
C ASN A 178 -15.73 -0.96 3.32
N CYS A 179 -16.52 -0.74 2.27
CA CYS A 179 -16.55 0.51 1.54
C CYS A 179 -17.86 1.19 1.92
N GLU A 180 -17.81 2.21 2.77
CA GLU A 180 -18.98 3.05 3.06
C GLU A 180 -19.07 4.16 2.00
N ASP A 181 -20.25 4.30 1.39
CA ASP A 181 -20.57 5.30 0.35
C ASP A 181 -20.75 6.72 0.92
#